data_AF-W6NQD1-F1
#
_entry.id   AF-W6NQD1-F1
#
_cell.length_a   1.000
_cell.length_b   1.000
_cell.length_c   1.000
_cell.angle_alpha   90.00
_cell.angle_beta   90.00
_cell.angle_gamma   90.00
#
_symmetry.space_group_name_H-M   'P 1'
#
loop_
_entity.id
_entity.type
_entity.pdbx_description
1 polymer ?
#
loop_
_entity_poly.entity_id
_entity_poly.type
_entity_poly.pdbx_seq_one_letter_code
_entity_poly.pdbx_strand_id
1 'polypeptide(L)'
;MSTPLKELNTLATSKMKLCQNLLVKKRDGTVYEGDCWPGRSSYVDFMNPEARKFWADQFAFDKYRGSSENVYTWNDMNEPSVFSGPEVCKQSDT
;
A
#
# COMPACT_ATOMS: atom_id res chain seq x y z
N MET A 1 -14.72 11.21 -27.02
CA MET A 1 -13.56 10.44 -27.48
C MET A 1 -13.47 9.18 -26.62
N SER A 2 -13.58 7.99 -27.21
CA SER A 2 -13.57 6.70 -26.47
C SER A 2 -12.12 6.22 -26.37
N THR A 3 -11.56 6.14 -25.16
CA THR A 3 -10.25 5.54 -24.95
C THR A 3 -10.33 4.04 -25.27
N PRO A 4 -9.43 3.47 -26.09
CA PRO A 4 -9.49 2.07 -26.49
C PRO A 4 -9.40 1.11 -25.29
N LEU A 5 -10.26 0.09 -25.26
CA LEU A 5 -10.28 -0.95 -24.20
C LEU A 5 -8.92 -1.61 -23.95
N LYS A 6 -8.08 -1.78 -24.98
CA LYS A 6 -6.73 -2.34 -24.83
C LYS A 6 -5.82 -1.45 -23.98
N GLU A 7 -5.91 -0.14 -24.16
CA GLU A 7 -5.10 0.85 -23.43
C GLU A 7 -5.53 0.93 -21.96
N LEU A 8 -6.83 0.84 -21.69
CA LEU A 8 -7.37 0.77 -20.32
C LEU A 8 -6.88 -0.49 -19.58
N ASN A 9 -6.85 -1.64 -20.25
CA ASN A 9 -6.36 -2.88 -19.67
C ASN A 9 -4.85 -2.82 -19.39
N THR A 10 -4.05 -2.30 -20.33
CA THR A 10 -2.61 -2.09 -20.12
C THR A 10 -2.34 -1.13 -18.96
N LEU A 11 -3.10 -0.04 -18.86
CA LEU A 11 -2.98 0.91 -17.75
C LEU A 11 -3.38 0.28 -16.40
N ALA A 12 -4.44 -0.52 -16.36
CA ALA A 12 -4.88 -1.22 -15.16
C ALA A 12 -3.84 -2.25 -14.70
N THR A 13 -3.28 -3.04 -15.62
CA THR A 13 -2.20 -4.00 -15.30
C THR A 13 -0.93 -3.28 -14.84
N SER A 14 -0.55 -2.18 -15.49
CA SER A 14 0.60 -1.36 -15.09
C SER A 14 0.44 -0.78 -13.69
N LYS A 15 -0.74 -0.23 -13.38
CA LYS A 15 -1.08 0.27 -12.04
C LYS A 15 -1.02 -0.85 -11.00
N MET A 16 -1.59 -2.02 -11.28
CA MET A 16 -1.56 -3.15 -10.37
C MET A 16 -0.13 -3.64 -10.10
N LYS A 17 0.72 -3.67 -11.12
CA LYS A 17 2.14 -4.06 -11.00
C LYS A 17 2.97 -3.01 -10.26
N LEU A 18 2.67 -1.73 -10.47
CA LEU A 18 3.24 -0.64 -9.68
C LEU A 18 2.83 -0.80 -8.20
N CYS A 19 1.55 -1.00 -7.91
CA CYS A 19 1.07 -1.23 -6.55
C CYS A 19 1.78 -2.40 -5.88
N GLN A 20 1.99 -3.53 -6.56
CA GLN A 20 2.71 -4.69 -6.01
C GLN A 20 4.18 -4.42 -5.69
N ASN A 21 4.84 -3.51 -6.41
CA ASN A 21 6.24 -3.15 -6.15
C ASN A 21 6.41 -2.19 -4.97
N LEU A 22 5.34 -1.58 -4.50
CA LEU A 22 5.33 -0.69 -3.34
C LEU A 22 4.99 -1.42 -2.04
N LEU A 23 4.71 -2.73 -2.10
CA LEU A 23 4.37 -3.55 -0.96
C LEU A 23 5.61 -4.29 -0.43
N VAL A 24 5.61 -4.56 0.86
CA VAL A 24 6.60 -5.43 1.52
C VAL A 24 6.56 -6.81 0.89
N LYS A 25 7.74 -7.38 0.62
CA LYS A 25 7.89 -8.73 0.04
C LYS A 25 8.55 -9.68 1.04
N LYS A 26 8.26 -10.97 0.89
CA LYS A 26 8.95 -12.08 1.56
C LYS A 26 10.27 -12.37 0.84
N ARG A 27 11.11 -13.23 1.44
CA ARG A 27 12.39 -13.69 0.83
C ARG A 27 12.22 -14.32 -0.55
N ASP A 28 11.09 -14.98 -0.80
CA ASP A 28 10.76 -15.59 -2.10
C ASP A 28 10.31 -14.57 -3.17
N GLY A 29 10.22 -13.28 -2.82
CA GLY A 29 9.78 -12.20 -3.70
C GLY A 29 8.26 -12.05 -3.81
N THR A 30 7.47 -12.89 -3.14
CA THR A 30 6.00 -12.75 -3.07
C THR A 30 5.59 -11.62 -2.12
N VAL A 31 4.41 -11.04 -2.32
CA VAL A 31 3.88 -9.99 -1.45
C VAL A 31 3.65 -10.55 -0.05
N TYR A 32 4.10 -9.81 0.96
CA TYR A 32 3.80 -10.12 2.35
C TYR A 32 2.34 -9.80 2.66
N GLU A 33 1.65 -10.79 3.21
CA GLU A 33 0.27 -10.69 3.66
C GLU A 33 0.23 -11.07 5.14
N GLY A 34 -0.54 -10.32 5.92
CA GLY A 34 -0.82 -10.62 7.32
C GLY A 34 -2.22 -10.14 7.67
N ASP A 35 -2.71 -10.54 8.84
CA ASP A 35 -4.04 -10.14 9.29
C ASP A 35 -3.95 -8.87 10.13
N CYS A 36 -4.83 -7.91 9.81
CA CYS A 36 -5.03 -6.67 10.57
C CYS A 36 -6.54 -6.39 10.67
N TRP A 37 -6.94 -5.19 11.09
CA TRP A 37 -8.35 -4.78 11.17
C TRP A 37 -9.21 -5.07 9.92
N PRO A 38 -8.71 -4.94 8.67
CA PRO A 38 -9.49 -5.28 7.48
C PRO A 38 -9.56 -6.79 7.19
N GLY A 39 -8.96 -7.64 8.03
CA GLY A 39 -8.62 -9.03 7.71
C GLY A 39 -7.31 -9.10 6.94
N ARG A 40 -7.28 -9.91 5.87
CA ARG A 40 -6.07 -10.16 5.07
C ARG A 40 -5.60 -8.89 4.37
N SER A 41 -4.45 -8.39 4.83
CA SER A 41 -3.91 -7.09 4.46
C SER A 41 -2.48 -7.22 3.96
N SER A 42 -2.08 -6.31 3.07
CA SER A 42 -0.69 -6.15 2.63
C SER A 42 -0.15 -4.82 3.13
N TYR A 43 1.16 -4.77 3.37
CA TYR A 43 1.80 -3.62 4.00
C TYR A 43 2.62 -2.84 2.98
N VAL A 44 2.50 -1.51 2.99
CA VAL A 44 3.30 -0.62 2.15
C VAL A 44 4.73 -0.63 2.66
N ASP A 45 5.70 -0.76 1.75
CA ASP A 45 7.12 -0.71 2.07
C ASP A 45 7.59 0.75 2.20
N PHE A 46 7.44 1.33 3.39
CA PHE A 46 7.86 2.71 3.64
C PHE A 46 9.38 2.93 3.56
N MET A 47 10.21 1.89 3.49
CA MET A 47 11.64 2.04 3.21
C MET A 47 11.91 2.40 1.75
N ASN A 48 11.02 1.98 0.84
CA ASN A 48 11.08 2.34 -0.57
C ASN A 48 10.69 3.82 -0.78
N PRO A 49 11.57 4.69 -1.33
CA PRO A 49 11.25 6.08 -1.60
C PRO A 49 10.09 6.27 -2.58
N GLU A 50 9.90 5.36 -3.54
CA GLU A 50 8.77 5.41 -4.47
C GLU A 50 7.44 5.14 -3.75
N ALA A 51 7.44 4.23 -2.78
CA ALA A 51 6.27 3.94 -1.96
C ALA A 51 5.89 5.14 -1.09
N ARG A 52 6.88 5.84 -0.50
CA ARG A 52 6.63 7.09 0.23
C ARG A 52 6.06 8.18 -0.66
N LYS A 53 6.60 8.33 -1.88
CA LYS A 53 6.07 9.30 -2.86
C LYS A 53 4.63 8.96 -3.23
N PHE A 54 4.36 7.70 -3.56
CA PHE A 54 3.03 7.24 -3.89
C PHE A 54 2.03 7.46 -2.75
N TRP A 55 2.45 7.19 -1.50
CA TRP A 55 1.64 7.42 -0.30
C TRP A 55 1.31 8.91 -0.12
N ALA A 56 2.30 9.79 -0.21
CA ALA A 56 2.10 11.24 -0.13
C ALA A 56 1.14 11.74 -1.24
N ASP A 57 1.29 11.22 -2.46
CA ASP A 57 0.44 11.56 -3.60
C ASP A 57 -1.05 11.20 -3.38
N GLN A 58 -1.39 10.31 -2.43
CA GLN A 58 -2.79 9.96 -2.12
C GLN A 58 -3.51 11.02 -1.28
N PHE A 59 -2.79 11.88 -0.56
CA PHE A 59 -3.37 12.95 0.28
C PHE A 59 -3.77 14.19 -0.52
N ALA A 60 -3.49 14.23 -1.82
CA ALA A 60 -3.93 15.31 -2.69
C ALA A 60 -5.47 15.41 -2.71
N PHE A 61 -6.02 16.64 -2.63
CA PHE A 61 -7.46 16.88 -2.49
C PHE A 61 -8.31 16.30 -3.63
N ASP A 62 -7.75 16.14 -4.83
CA ASP A 62 -8.39 15.53 -5.98
C ASP A 62 -8.55 14.00 -5.86
N LYS A 63 -7.72 13.36 -5.02
CA LYS A 63 -7.72 11.92 -4.77
C LYS A 63 -8.35 11.56 -3.44
N TYR A 64 -8.03 12.27 -2.36
CA TYR A 64 -8.64 12.07 -1.04
C TYR A 64 -9.95 12.84 -0.94
N ARG A 65 -10.97 12.34 -1.65
CA ARG A 65 -12.30 12.95 -1.67
C ARG A 65 -12.87 13.05 -0.25
N GLY A 66 -13.33 14.25 0.11
CA GLY A 66 -13.87 14.55 1.44
C GLY A 66 -12.84 15.11 2.43
N SER A 67 -11.57 15.19 2.05
CA SER A 67 -10.57 15.97 2.80
C SER A 67 -10.64 17.46 2.45
N SER A 68 -10.11 18.28 3.35
CA SER A 68 -10.04 19.74 3.25
C SER A 68 -8.84 20.25 4.04
N GLU A 69 -8.50 21.52 3.95
CA GLU A 69 -7.31 22.12 4.59
C GLU A 69 -7.29 21.97 6.13
N ASN A 70 -8.44 21.74 6.75
CA ASN A 70 -8.59 21.50 8.18
C ASN A 70 -8.62 20.01 8.58
N VAL A 71 -8.40 19.08 7.64
CA VAL A 71 -8.33 17.64 7.90
C VAL A 71 -6.86 17.23 8.02
N TYR A 72 -6.51 16.57 9.13
CA TYR A 72 -5.16 16.09 9.43
C TYR A 72 -5.14 14.55 9.49
N THR A 73 -3.95 13.96 9.48
CA THR A 73 -3.77 12.49 9.41
C THR A 73 -3.16 11.94 10.70
N TRP A 74 -3.73 10.84 11.19
CA TRP A 74 -3.14 10.00 12.23
C TRP A 74 -2.64 8.70 11.60
N ASN A 75 -1.35 8.40 11.78
CA ASN A 75 -0.75 7.11 11.43
C ASN A 75 -0.68 6.27 12.70
N ASP A 76 -1.33 5.11 12.67
CA ASP A 76 -1.40 4.15 13.78
C ASP A 76 -0.95 2.77 13.29
N MET A 77 -0.57 1.88 14.21
CA MET A 77 -0.14 0.49 13.95
C MET A 77 1.12 0.35 13.07
N ASN A 78 2.01 1.35 13.09
CA ASN A 78 3.15 1.46 12.18
C ASN A 78 4.44 0.75 12.66
N GLU A 79 4.36 -0.11 13.68
CA GLU A 79 5.47 -0.93 14.16
C GLU A 79 6.09 -1.85 13.12
N PRO A 80 5.38 -2.50 12.15
CA PRO A 80 3.94 -2.64 11.86
C PRO A 80 3.28 -3.80 12.62
N SER A 81 2.08 -3.56 13.15
CA SER A 81 1.34 -4.60 13.89
C SER A 81 0.70 -5.64 12.96
N VAL A 82 1.02 -6.91 13.19
CA VAL A 82 0.47 -8.05 12.45
C VAL A 82 -0.18 -8.99 13.46
N PHE A 83 -1.51 -9.10 13.47
CA PHE A 83 -2.23 -9.84 14.52
C PHE A 83 -1.93 -11.35 14.51
N SER A 84 -1.56 -11.89 13.35
CA SER A 84 -1.14 -13.29 13.18
C SER A 84 0.38 -13.49 13.26
N GLY A 85 1.16 -12.43 13.48
CA GLY A 85 2.62 -12.49 13.59
C GLY A 85 3.10 -12.85 15.00
N PRO A 86 4.32 -13.42 15.14
CA PRO A 86 4.96 -13.54 16.44
C PRO A 86 5.12 -12.14 17.05
N GLU A 87 4.78 -12.03 18.34
CA GLU A 87 4.79 -10.75 19.09
C GLU A 87 3.88 -9.64 18.52
N VAL A 88 2.87 -10.00 17.73
CA VAL A 88 1.93 -9.05 17.10
C VAL A 88 2.65 -8.06 16.16
N CYS A 89 3.78 -8.46 15.58
CA CYS A 89 4.61 -7.65 14.70
C CYS A 89 5.10 -8.48 13.50
N LYS A 90 5.68 -7.83 12.49
CA LYS A 90 6.33 -8.52 11.37
C LYS A 90 7.45 -9.43 11.91
N GLN A 91 7.38 -10.72 11.56
CA GLN A 91 8.42 -11.69 11.89
C GLN A 91 9.77 -11.27 11.29
N SER A 92 10.83 -11.24 12.13
CA SER A 92 12.20 -11.10 11.63
C SER A 92 12.67 -12.44 11.10
N ASP A 93 13.05 -12.50 9.82
CA ASP A 93 13.72 -13.69 9.30
C ASP A 93 15.21 -13.63 9.70
N THR A 94 15.66 -14.58 10.52
CA THR A 94 17.09 -14.81 10.84
C THR A 94 17.89 -15.16 9.58
#